data_AF-A0A971S9T8-F1
#
_entry.id   AF-A0A971S9T8-F1
#
_cell.length_a   1.000
_cell.length_b   1.000
_cell.length_c   1.000
_cell.angle_alpha   90.00
_cell.angle_beta   90.00
_cell.angle_gamma   90.00
#
_symmetry.space_group_name_H-M   'P 1'
#
loop_
_entity.id
_entity.type
_entity.pdbx_description
1 polymer ?
#
loop_
_entity_poly.entity_id
_entity_poly.type
_entity_poly.pdbx_seq_one_letter_code
_entity_poly.pdbx_strand_id
1 'polypeptide(L)'
;MTTTAATKQKVITPLGSAYTRAVEDFVKAITCPRCEYDVYAVGIALEYFVGSVFMTLAEMGRDVARSEYTHLAMMQLERKEKIVAVNNNKLNQMLQYFYDNGGPIIEPPVDEQKAARIAPRFKAIINEFCDRMDALVTKASAGRIGVREMEKETNAAVLEVYTAMKALYREYELRNAFDDLLSFRTNKD
;
A
#
# COMPACT_ATOMS: atom_id res chain seq x y z
N MET A 1 14.18 -43.32 -2.64
CA MET A 1 13.28 -42.24 -2.18
C MET A 1 13.62 -41.00 -3.00
N THR A 2 12.79 -40.70 -4.00
CA THR A 2 12.96 -39.59 -4.93
C THR A 2 12.31 -38.34 -4.35
N THR A 3 13.12 -37.37 -3.96
CA THR A 3 12.63 -36.07 -3.47
C THR A 3 12.37 -35.17 -4.68
N THR A 4 11.10 -35.06 -5.06
CA THR A 4 10.64 -34.11 -6.07
C THR A 4 10.84 -32.69 -5.54
N ALA A 5 11.82 -31.97 -6.10
CA ALA A 5 11.96 -30.54 -5.86
C ALA A 5 10.74 -29.82 -6.44
N ALA A 6 9.96 -29.18 -5.58
CA ALA A 6 8.88 -28.30 -5.99
C ALA A 6 9.47 -27.08 -6.70
N THR A 7 9.45 -27.10 -8.02
CA THR A 7 9.81 -25.97 -8.88
C THR A 7 8.87 -24.80 -8.53
N LYS A 8 9.41 -23.76 -7.89
CA LYS A 8 8.74 -22.47 -7.75
C LYS A 8 8.54 -21.92 -9.17
N GLN A 9 7.33 -22.07 -9.71
CA GLN A 9 6.93 -21.43 -10.95
C GLN A 9 7.00 -19.92 -10.72
N LYS A 10 8.01 -19.29 -11.33
CA LYS A 10 8.12 -17.84 -11.44
C LYS A 10 6.93 -17.40 -12.29
N VAL A 11 5.90 -16.82 -11.68
CA VAL A 11 4.76 -16.27 -12.40
C VAL A 11 5.31 -15.19 -13.31
N ILE A 12 5.32 -15.46 -14.62
CA ILE A 12 5.74 -14.51 -15.64
C ILE A 12 4.54 -13.60 -15.87
N THR A 13 4.51 -12.49 -15.17
CA THR A 13 3.53 -11.43 -15.41
C THR A 13 3.84 -10.78 -16.76
N PRO A 14 2.84 -10.48 -17.62
CA PRO A 14 3.06 -9.84 -18.92
C PRO A 14 3.79 -8.48 -18.86
N LEU A 15 3.91 -7.86 -17.68
CA LEU A 15 4.62 -6.59 -17.45
C LEU A 15 6.15 -6.76 -17.20
N GLY A 16 6.67 -8.00 -17.24
CA GLY A 16 8.10 -8.26 -17.10
C GLY A 16 8.69 -7.86 -15.75
N SER A 17 10.00 -7.56 -15.73
CA SER A 17 10.76 -7.31 -14.50
C SER A 17 10.36 -6.06 -13.72
N ALA A 18 9.69 -5.09 -14.36
CA ALA A 18 9.30 -3.82 -13.73
C ALA A 18 8.22 -4.03 -12.67
N TYR A 19 7.15 -4.77 -13.01
CA TYR A 19 6.11 -5.12 -12.06
C TYR A 19 6.64 -6.00 -10.93
N THR A 20 7.44 -7.02 -11.25
CA THR A 20 8.07 -7.87 -10.22
C THR A 20 8.92 -7.06 -9.25
N ARG A 21 9.71 -6.10 -9.75
CA ARG A 21 10.50 -5.19 -8.91
C ARG A 21 9.60 -4.32 -8.03
N ALA A 22 8.53 -3.76 -8.57
CA ALA A 22 7.58 -2.95 -7.80
C ALA A 22 6.95 -3.74 -6.64
N VAL A 23 6.57 -5.01 -6.88
CA VAL A 23 6.06 -5.91 -5.82
C VAL A 23 7.14 -6.19 -4.76
N GLU A 24 8.36 -6.53 -5.19
CA GLU A 24 9.47 -6.79 -4.26
C GLU A 24 9.81 -5.58 -3.39
N ASP A 25 9.86 -4.38 -3.99
CA ASP A 25 10.16 -3.14 -3.30
C ASP A 25 9.03 -2.78 -2.31
N PHE A 26 7.77 -2.98 -2.71
CA PHE A 26 6.60 -2.80 -1.85
C PHE A 26 6.63 -3.73 -0.63
N VAL A 27 6.85 -5.02 -0.84
CA VAL A 27 6.88 -6.02 0.25
C VAL A 27 8.06 -5.77 1.19
N LYS A 28 9.21 -5.30 0.69
CA LYS A 28 10.37 -4.93 1.52
C LYS A 28 10.16 -3.64 2.30
N ALA A 29 9.45 -2.67 1.73
CA ALA A 29 9.21 -1.37 2.36
C ALA A 29 8.22 -1.43 3.53
N ILE A 30 7.42 -2.48 3.62
CA ILE A 30 6.33 -2.57 4.59
C ILE A 30 6.69 -3.50 5.75
N THR A 31 6.62 -2.93 6.95
CA THR A 31 6.67 -3.66 8.22
C THR A 31 5.31 -3.63 8.90
N CYS A 32 5.03 -4.62 9.76
CA CYS A 32 3.79 -4.63 10.54
C CYS A 32 3.76 -3.41 11.47
N PRO A 33 2.77 -2.50 11.34
CA PRO A 33 2.75 -1.26 12.09
C PRO A 33 2.76 -1.44 13.60
N ARG A 34 3.55 -0.61 14.28
CA ARG A 34 3.61 -0.52 15.74
C ARG A 34 3.13 0.82 16.30
N CYS A 35 3.17 1.85 15.47
CA CYS A 35 2.65 3.19 15.77
C CYS A 35 1.94 3.79 14.54
N GLU A 36 1.36 4.98 14.70
CA GLU A 36 0.67 5.68 13.59
C GLU A 36 1.61 6.04 12.42
N TYR A 37 2.88 6.36 12.70
CA TYR A 37 3.88 6.67 11.67
C TYR A 37 4.11 5.47 10.74
N ASP A 38 4.16 4.26 11.30
CA ASP A 38 4.28 3.03 10.52
C ASP A 38 3.02 2.83 9.64
N VAL A 39 1.83 3.16 10.15
CA VAL A 39 0.59 3.09 9.36
C VAL A 39 0.66 4.03 8.16
N TYR A 40 1.09 5.27 8.34
CA TYR A 40 1.27 6.20 7.22
C TYR A 40 2.37 5.73 6.25
N ALA A 41 3.43 5.10 6.75
CA ALA A 41 4.45 4.49 5.90
C ALA A 41 3.87 3.36 5.02
N VAL A 42 2.96 2.54 5.55
CA VAL A 42 2.21 1.55 4.76
C VAL A 42 1.40 2.25 3.67
N GLY A 43 0.67 3.31 4.02
CA GLY A 43 -0.10 4.08 3.04
C GLY A 43 0.78 4.66 1.92
N ILE A 44 1.91 5.28 2.25
CA ILE A 44 2.88 5.82 1.30
C ILE A 44 3.41 4.73 0.36
N ALA A 45 3.79 3.58 0.91
CA ALA A 45 4.31 2.45 0.13
C ALA A 45 3.23 1.89 -0.82
N LEU A 46 1.98 1.82 -0.36
CA LEU A 46 0.84 1.34 -1.16
C LEU A 46 0.54 2.28 -2.33
N GLU A 47 0.44 3.59 -2.08
CA GLU A 47 0.21 4.58 -3.13
C GLU A 47 1.36 4.57 -4.16
N TYR A 48 2.60 4.46 -3.70
CA TYR A 48 3.76 4.36 -4.58
C TYR A 48 3.75 3.09 -5.45
N PHE A 49 3.40 1.94 -4.85
CA PHE A 49 3.26 0.67 -5.58
C PHE A 49 2.17 0.76 -6.64
N VAL A 50 0.98 1.22 -6.29
CA VAL A 50 -0.14 1.36 -7.22
C VAL A 50 0.19 2.36 -8.34
N GLY A 51 0.83 3.48 -8.02
CA GLY A 51 1.29 4.45 -9.01
C GLY A 51 2.29 3.83 -10.00
N SER A 52 3.22 3.01 -9.51
CA SER A 52 4.18 2.28 -10.35
C SER A 52 3.50 1.26 -11.27
N VAL A 53 2.46 0.57 -10.79
CA VAL A 53 1.64 -0.33 -11.60
C VAL A 53 0.97 0.44 -12.75
N PHE A 54 0.34 1.58 -12.47
CA PHE A 54 -0.29 2.40 -13.50
C PHE A 54 0.73 2.95 -14.51
N MET A 55 1.91 3.38 -14.06
CA MET A 55 2.98 3.80 -14.98
C MET A 55 3.42 2.65 -15.90
N THR A 56 3.57 1.45 -15.35
CA THR A 56 3.96 0.27 -16.15
C THR A 56 2.88 -0.08 -17.19
N LEU A 57 1.59 0.04 -16.84
CA LEU A 57 0.48 -0.12 -17.80
C LEU A 57 0.43 1.02 -18.83
N ALA A 58 0.78 2.25 -18.44
CA ALA A 58 0.86 3.40 -19.35
C ALA A 58 1.94 3.20 -20.42
N GLU A 59 3.09 2.64 -20.05
CA GLU A 59 4.18 2.32 -20.96
C GLU A 59 3.79 1.28 -22.03
N MET A 60 2.86 0.38 -21.70
CA MET A 60 2.32 -0.62 -22.64
C MET A 60 1.12 -0.11 -23.46
N GLY A 61 0.43 0.91 -22.96
CA GLY A 61 -0.76 1.48 -23.58
C GLY A 61 -0.47 2.29 -24.85
N ARG A 62 -1.46 2.40 -25.74
CA ARG A 62 -1.43 3.34 -26.87
C ARG A 62 -2.28 4.57 -26.56
N ASP A 63 -1.82 5.72 -27.03
CA ASP A 63 -2.50 7.02 -27.07
C ASP A 63 -3.37 7.31 -25.82
N VAL A 64 -4.68 7.09 -25.93
CA VAL A 64 -5.67 7.40 -24.89
C VAL A 64 -5.43 6.61 -23.60
N ALA A 65 -5.24 5.29 -23.69
CA ALA A 65 -5.02 4.45 -22.52
C ALA A 65 -3.73 4.81 -21.78
N ARG A 66 -2.69 5.22 -22.52
CA ARG A 66 -1.43 5.70 -21.93
C ARG A 66 -1.64 6.98 -21.13
N SER A 67 -2.38 7.94 -21.68
CA SER A 67 -2.70 9.19 -20.99
C SER A 67 -3.53 8.95 -19.73
N GLU A 68 -4.57 8.11 -19.82
CA GLU A 68 -5.43 7.79 -18.67
C GLU A 68 -4.65 7.07 -17.56
N TYR A 69 -3.83 6.08 -17.88
CA TYR A 69 -3.00 5.42 -16.85
C TYR A 69 -1.95 6.36 -16.24
N THR A 70 -1.36 7.26 -17.04
CA THR A 70 -0.43 8.27 -16.50
C THR A 70 -1.15 9.20 -15.51
N HIS A 71 -2.37 9.62 -15.85
CA HIS A 71 -3.19 10.42 -14.94
C HIS A 71 -3.51 9.67 -13.64
N LEU A 72 -3.90 8.40 -13.70
CA LEU A 72 -4.14 7.58 -12.50
C LEU A 72 -2.89 7.43 -11.62
N ALA A 73 -1.70 7.32 -12.25
CA ALA A 73 -0.44 7.30 -11.51
C ALA A 73 -0.17 8.63 -10.79
N MET A 74 -0.42 9.76 -11.45
CA MET A 74 -0.32 11.09 -10.84
C MET A 74 -1.26 11.24 -9.64
N MET A 75 -2.50 10.75 -9.75
CA MET A 75 -3.43 10.75 -8.60
C MET A 75 -2.91 9.95 -7.40
N GLN A 76 -2.14 8.87 -7.62
CA GLN A 76 -1.52 8.15 -6.48
C GLN A 76 -0.39 8.99 -5.85
N LEU A 77 0.37 9.74 -6.66
CA LEU A 77 1.39 10.64 -6.14
C LEU A 77 0.78 11.77 -5.30
N GLU A 78 -0.30 12.38 -5.76
CA GLU A 78 -1.03 13.40 -5.00
C GLU A 78 -1.56 12.85 -3.66
N ARG A 79 -2.13 11.64 -3.65
CA ARG A 79 -2.56 10.97 -2.41
C ARG A 79 -1.39 10.70 -1.48
N LYS A 80 -0.27 10.21 -2.01
CA LYS A 80 0.97 10.04 -1.24
C LYS A 80 1.42 11.36 -0.61
N GLU A 81 1.37 12.46 -1.33
CA GLU A 81 1.73 13.79 -0.80
C GLU A 81 0.81 14.21 0.34
N LYS A 82 -0.51 13.97 0.24
CA LYS A 82 -1.46 14.21 1.33
C LYS A 82 -1.10 13.39 2.58
N ILE A 83 -0.76 12.11 2.41
CA ILE A 83 -0.34 11.23 3.52
C ILE A 83 0.95 11.76 4.17
N VAL A 84 1.96 12.14 3.36
CA VAL A 84 3.22 12.71 3.85
C VAL A 84 2.97 14.00 4.63
N ALA A 85 2.10 14.87 4.13
CA ALA A 85 1.77 16.13 4.81
C ALA A 85 1.15 15.89 6.19
N VAL A 86 0.21 14.94 6.32
CA VAL A 86 -0.39 14.58 7.61
C VAL A 86 0.63 13.95 8.54
N ASN A 87 1.46 13.02 8.03
CA ASN A 87 2.51 12.38 8.82
C ASN A 87 3.51 13.40 9.39
N ASN A 88 3.94 14.36 8.57
CA ASN A 88 4.84 15.45 8.98
C ASN A 88 4.18 16.40 9.99
N ASN A 89 2.89 16.72 9.81
CA ASN A 89 2.16 17.56 10.75
C ASN A 89 2.08 16.90 12.14
N LYS A 90 1.75 15.61 12.19
CA LYS A 90 1.73 14.84 13.44
C LYS A 90 3.11 14.77 14.11
N LEU A 91 4.16 14.54 13.33
CA LEU A 91 5.53 14.58 13.85
C LEU A 91 5.86 15.94 14.47
N ASN A 92 5.50 17.04 13.80
CA ASN A 92 5.73 18.38 14.31
C ASN A 92 4.95 18.64 15.60
N GLN A 93 3.70 18.18 15.70
CA GLN A 93 2.90 18.30 16.93
C GLN A 93 3.55 17.52 18.09
N MET A 94 4.04 16.30 17.83
CA MET A 94 4.70 15.47 18.83
C MET A 94 6.01 16.12 19.31
N LEU A 95 6.83 16.65 18.38
CA LEU A 95 8.06 17.36 18.70
C LEU A 95 7.78 18.63 19.51
N GLN A 96 6.78 19.42 19.11
CA GLN A 96 6.38 20.62 19.83
C GLN A 96 5.96 20.29 21.26
N TYR A 97 5.13 19.27 21.46
CA TYR A 97 4.73 18.81 22.79
C TYR A 97 5.94 18.41 23.66
N PHE A 98 6.89 17.69 23.07
CA PHE A 98 8.13 17.28 23.75
C PHE A 98 8.97 18.50 24.18
N TYR A 99 9.15 19.49 23.30
CA TYR A 99 9.88 20.72 23.62
C TYR A 99 9.18 21.57 24.69
N ASP A 100 7.84 21.65 24.66
CA ASP A 100 7.06 22.50 25.56
C ASP A 100 6.92 21.93 26.96
N ASN A 101 6.85 20.60 27.09
CA ASN A 101 6.52 19.95 28.37
C ASN A 101 7.70 19.18 28.98
N GLY A 102 8.73 18.87 28.19
CA GLY A 102 9.67 17.80 28.52
C GLY A 102 8.95 16.45 28.59
N GLY A 103 9.60 15.36 28.20
CA GLY A 103 8.90 14.08 28.21
C GLY A 103 9.81 12.86 28.23
N PRO A 104 9.34 11.73 28.78
CA PRO A 104 9.97 10.44 28.56
C PRO A 104 9.87 10.05 27.08
N ILE A 105 10.70 9.08 26.67
CA ILE A 105 10.62 8.47 25.34
C ILE A 105 9.21 7.88 25.17
N ILE A 106 8.50 8.29 24.12
CA ILE A 106 7.19 7.73 23.78
C ILE A 106 7.41 6.35 23.17
N GLU A 107 7.04 5.30 23.90
CA GLU A 107 7.08 3.94 23.38
C GLU A 107 5.97 3.70 22.35
N PRO A 108 6.19 2.86 21.33
CA PRO A 108 5.15 2.52 20.36
C PRO A 108 3.91 1.91 21.05
N PRO A 109 2.68 2.30 20.66
CA PRO A 109 1.43 1.74 21.22
C PRO A 109 1.32 0.21 21.13
N VAL A 110 2.01 -0.39 20.16
CA VAL A 110 2.10 -1.84 20.01
C VAL A 110 3.53 -2.31 20.28
N ASP A 111 3.67 -3.11 21.32
CA ASP A 111 4.92 -3.77 21.67
C ASP A 111 5.34 -4.83 20.62
N GLU A 112 6.59 -5.27 20.70
CA GLU A 112 7.17 -6.23 19.75
C GLU A 112 6.49 -7.59 19.77
N GLN A 113 6.07 -8.07 20.94
CA GLN A 113 5.45 -9.38 21.07
C GLN A 113 4.09 -9.39 20.41
N LYS A 114 3.30 -8.33 20.62
CA LYS A 114 2.00 -8.15 19.99
C LYS A 114 2.14 -7.96 18.49
N ALA A 115 3.10 -7.14 18.03
CA ALA A 115 3.39 -6.97 16.61
C ALA A 115 3.76 -8.32 15.95
N ALA A 116 4.64 -9.11 16.59
CA ALA A 116 5.02 -10.44 16.11
C ALA A 116 3.83 -11.40 16.02
N ARG A 117 2.86 -11.32 16.95
CA ARG A 117 1.65 -12.14 16.92
C ARG A 117 0.71 -11.81 15.77
N ILE A 118 0.57 -10.53 15.40
CA ILE A 118 -0.32 -10.10 14.31
C ILE A 118 0.36 -10.09 12.93
N ALA A 119 1.70 -10.07 12.89
CA ALA A 119 2.49 -10.02 11.67
C ALA A 119 2.13 -11.10 10.62
N PRO A 120 1.81 -12.36 10.97
CA PRO A 120 1.37 -13.35 9.99
C PRO A 120 0.09 -12.95 9.26
N ARG A 121 -0.91 -12.43 9.99
CA ARG A 121 -2.17 -11.98 9.39
C ARG A 121 -1.99 -10.72 8.56
N PHE A 122 -1.16 -9.80 9.03
CA PHE A 122 -0.76 -8.61 8.29
C PHE A 122 -0.10 -8.98 6.95
N LYS A 123 0.87 -9.91 6.95
CA LYS A 123 1.52 -10.41 5.73
C LYS A 123 0.53 -11.10 4.79
N ALA A 124 -0.43 -11.86 5.33
CA ALA A 124 -1.47 -12.49 4.52
C ALA A 124 -2.29 -11.44 3.75
N ILE A 125 -2.70 -10.34 4.40
CA ILE A 125 -3.44 -9.24 3.75
C ILE A 125 -2.61 -8.62 2.62
N ILE A 126 -1.31 -8.35 2.86
CA ILE A 126 -0.40 -7.81 1.83
C ILE A 126 -0.27 -8.77 0.65
N ASN A 127 -0.09 -10.06 0.90
CA ASN A 127 0.04 -11.05 -0.17
C ASN A 127 -1.26 -11.18 -0.97
N GLU A 128 -2.41 -11.26 -0.30
CA GLU A 128 -3.73 -11.29 -0.94
C GLU A 128 -3.94 -10.06 -1.84
N PHE A 129 -3.49 -8.88 -1.41
CA PHE A 129 -3.50 -7.68 -2.22
C PHE A 129 -2.58 -7.76 -3.44
N CYS A 130 -1.34 -8.22 -3.26
CA CYS A 130 -0.39 -8.39 -4.36
C CYS A 130 -0.92 -9.36 -5.42
N ASP A 131 -1.48 -10.50 -5.00
CA ASP A 131 -2.09 -11.49 -5.88
C ASP A 131 -3.29 -10.91 -6.64
N ARG A 132 -4.13 -10.11 -5.96
CA ARG A 132 -5.24 -9.42 -6.61
C ARG A 132 -4.75 -8.41 -7.64
N MET A 133 -3.73 -7.62 -7.31
CA MET A 133 -3.13 -6.67 -8.24
C MET A 133 -2.50 -7.36 -9.44
N ASP A 134 -1.84 -8.49 -9.25
CA ASP A 134 -1.28 -9.29 -10.36
C ASP A 134 -2.39 -9.76 -11.33
N ALA A 135 -3.48 -10.28 -10.77
CA ALA A 135 -4.63 -10.69 -11.57
C ALA A 135 -5.26 -9.52 -12.35
N LEU A 136 -5.39 -8.34 -11.73
CA LEU A 136 -5.91 -7.14 -12.38
C LEU A 136 -4.99 -6.67 -13.50
N VAL A 137 -3.69 -6.59 -13.23
CA VAL A 137 -2.65 -6.20 -14.17
C VAL A 137 -2.59 -7.14 -15.37
N THR A 138 -2.69 -8.45 -15.14
CA THR A 138 -2.75 -9.47 -16.19
C THR A 138 -4.02 -9.33 -17.04
N LYS A 139 -5.17 -9.01 -16.46
CA LYS A 139 -6.41 -8.75 -17.21
C LYS A 139 -6.30 -7.45 -18.04
N ALA A 140 -5.77 -6.38 -17.47
CA ALA A 140 -5.64 -5.09 -18.11
C ALA A 140 -4.67 -5.14 -19.31
N SER A 141 -3.49 -5.75 -19.12
CA SER A 141 -2.50 -5.93 -20.20
C SER A 141 -3.00 -6.83 -21.33
N ALA A 142 -3.88 -7.80 -21.03
CA ALA A 142 -4.56 -8.62 -22.04
C ALA A 142 -5.76 -7.91 -22.69
N GLY A 143 -6.04 -6.64 -22.34
CA GLY A 143 -7.18 -5.87 -22.86
C GLY A 143 -8.55 -6.39 -22.42
N ARG A 144 -8.62 -7.23 -21.38
CA ARG A 144 -9.87 -7.82 -20.88
C ARG A 144 -10.66 -6.88 -19.97
N ILE A 145 -9.98 -5.90 -19.37
CA ILE A 145 -10.59 -4.82 -18.58
C ILE A 145 -10.02 -3.48 -19.06
N GLY A 146 -10.85 -2.44 -19.07
CA GLY A 146 -10.45 -1.09 -19.44
C GLY A 146 -9.86 -0.29 -18.27
N VAL A 147 -9.32 0.90 -18.56
CA VAL A 147 -8.68 1.77 -17.56
C VAL A 147 -9.60 2.11 -16.39
N ARG A 148 -10.87 2.44 -16.67
CA ARG A 148 -11.87 2.75 -15.64
C ARG A 148 -12.19 1.58 -14.72
N GLU A 149 -12.23 0.37 -15.27
CA GLU A 149 -12.48 -0.84 -14.48
C GLU A 149 -11.25 -1.18 -13.63
N MET A 150 -10.05 -1.06 -14.21
CA MET A 150 -8.79 -1.20 -13.49
C MET A 150 -8.69 -0.22 -12.31
N GLU A 151 -9.04 1.05 -12.52
CA GLU A 151 -9.10 2.08 -11.47
C GLU A 151 -10.07 1.67 -10.36
N LYS A 152 -11.31 1.32 -10.71
CA LYS A 152 -12.36 0.95 -9.77
C LYS A 152 -11.93 -0.25 -8.90
N GLU A 153 -11.43 -1.31 -9.53
CA GLU A 153 -11.01 -2.52 -8.82
C GLU A 153 -9.78 -2.29 -7.95
N THR A 154 -8.84 -1.46 -8.41
CA THR A 154 -7.67 -1.07 -7.62
C THR A 154 -8.08 -0.25 -6.40
N ASN A 155 -8.99 0.71 -6.56
CA ASN A 155 -9.52 1.50 -5.45
C ASN A 155 -10.24 0.62 -4.42
N ALA A 156 -11.05 -0.34 -4.88
CA ALA A 156 -11.69 -1.31 -3.99
C ALA A 156 -10.66 -2.15 -3.22
N ALA A 157 -9.65 -2.67 -3.91
CA ALA A 157 -8.58 -3.47 -3.29
C ALA A 157 -7.82 -2.68 -2.21
N VAL A 158 -7.48 -1.41 -2.47
CA VAL A 158 -6.81 -0.55 -1.49
C VAL A 158 -7.68 -0.29 -0.26
N LEU A 159 -8.98 0.02 -0.45
CA LEU A 159 -9.91 0.24 0.66
C LEU A 159 -10.09 -1.02 1.51
N GLU A 160 -10.18 -2.19 0.88
CA GLU A 160 -10.26 -3.47 1.56
C GLU A 160 -9.00 -3.75 2.40
N VAL A 161 -7.80 -3.48 1.86
CA VAL A 161 -6.54 -3.63 2.59
C VAL A 161 -6.50 -2.74 3.83
N TYR A 162 -6.78 -1.44 3.69
CA TYR A 162 -6.80 -0.53 4.84
C TYR A 162 -7.82 -0.98 5.89
N THR A 163 -9.02 -1.40 5.46
CA THR A 163 -10.06 -1.90 6.36
C THR A 163 -9.60 -3.16 7.10
N ALA A 164 -9.02 -4.12 6.38
CA ALA A 164 -8.55 -5.38 6.94
C ALA A 164 -7.38 -5.18 7.91
N MET A 165 -6.42 -4.31 7.57
CA MET A 165 -5.30 -3.96 8.46
C MET A 165 -5.78 -3.23 9.71
N LYS A 166 -6.67 -2.24 9.56
CA LYS A 166 -7.30 -1.54 10.69
C LYS A 166 -7.93 -2.51 11.69
N ALA A 167 -8.57 -3.57 11.20
CA ALA A 167 -9.21 -4.58 12.04
C ALA A 167 -8.23 -5.42 12.89
N LEU A 168 -6.92 -5.40 12.58
CA LEU A 168 -5.90 -6.08 13.38
C LEU A 168 -5.59 -5.35 14.69
N TYR A 169 -5.91 -4.06 14.77
CA TYR A 169 -5.51 -3.17 15.86
C TYR A 169 -6.69 -2.77 16.74
N ARG A 170 -6.40 -2.61 18.04
CA ARG A 170 -7.34 -2.05 19.03
C ARG A 170 -6.96 -0.64 19.44
N GLU A 171 -5.68 -0.31 19.28
CA GLU A 171 -5.04 0.96 19.58
C GLU A 171 -5.71 2.08 18.79
N TYR A 172 -6.18 3.10 19.50
CA TYR A 172 -6.93 4.19 18.90
C TYR A 172 -6.08 4.94 17.88
N GLU A 173 -4.81 5.19 18.17
CA GLU A 173 -3.90 5.94 17.30
C GLU A 173 -3.71 5.26 15.95
N LEU A 174 -3.45 3.94 15.94
CA LEU A 174 -3.27 3.18 14.70
C LEU A 174 -4.58 3.09 13.91
N ARG A 175 -5.70 2.86 14.60
CA ARG A 175 -7.01 2.79 13.95
C ARG A 175 -7.39 4.12 13.31
N ASN A 176 -7.12 5.23 13.99
CA ASN A 176 -7.37 6.58 13.49
C ASN A 176 -6.45 6.91 12.30
N ALA A 177 -5.18 6.50 12.34
CA ALA A 177 -4.29 6.64 11.19
C ALA A 177 -4.81 5.86 9.96
N PHE A 178 -5.38 4.66 10.14
CA PHE A 178 -6.05 3.96 9.04
C PHE A 178 -7.34 4.67 8.57
N ASP A 179 -8.07 5.34 9.47
CA ASP A 179 -9.22 6.17 9.08
C ASP A 179 -8.81 7.36 8.21
N ASP A 180 -7.69 8.01 8.54
CA ASP A 180 -7.11 9.05 7.68
C ASP A 180 -6.80 8.49 6.28
N LEU A 181 -6.12 7.33 6.19
CA LEU A 181 -5.81 6.68 4.91
C LEU A 181 -7.06 6.33 4.09
N LEU A 182 -8.11 5.83 4.74
CA LEU A 182 -9.40 5.57 4.10
C LEU A 182 -10.01 6.87 3.56
N SER A 183 -9.96 7.96 4.35
CA SER A 183 -10.51 9.26 3.96
C SER A 183 -9.81 9.86 2.73
N PHE A 184 -8.48 9.74 2.63
CA PHE A 184 -7.73 10.21 1.46
C PHE A 184 -8.06 9.45 0.18
N ARG A 185 -8.58 8.21 0.32
CA ARG A 185 -8.98 7.37 -0.80
C ARG A 185 -10.44 7.63 -1.23
N THR A 186 -11.31 7.97 -0.29
CA THR A 186 -12.74 8.21 -0.55
C THR A 186 -13.09 9.65 -0.87
N ASN A 187 -12.31 10.61 -0.37
CA ASN A 187 -12.54 12.02 -0.64
C ASN A 187 -12.10 12.32 -2.08
N LYS A 188 -13.10 12.54 -2.93
CA LYS A 188 -12.94 13.24 -4.21
C LYS A 188 -12.81 14.72 -3.86
N ASP A 189 -11.59 15.21 -3.81
CA ASP A 189 -11.37 16.64 -4.02
C ASP A 189 -11.57 16.94 -5.51
#